data_AF-A0A9E4YGZ2-F1
#
_entry.id   AF-A0A9E4YGZ2-F1
#
_cell.length_a   1.000
_cell.length_b   1.000
_cell.length_c   1.000
_cell.angle_alpha   90.00
_cell.angle_beta   90.00
_cell.angle_gamma   90.00
#
_symmetry.space_group_name_H-M   'P 1'
#
loop_
_entity.id
_entity.type
_entity.pdbx_description
1 polymer ?
#
loop_
_entity_poly.entity_id
_entity_poly.type
_entity_poly.pdbx_seq_one_letter_code
_entity_poly.pdbx_strand_id
1 'polypeptide(L)'
;MRRWRLPPQHYRQDERGSAMIVVLAFLVFVIPSVTAALSFAATASTVSGAQTRSAIAQYTATGGAEHGLYRVVHEAGYADGLVLDAADLYTVLINGRTVNVSVTKLSATVFDPPPSTYNSKQRLYAEKAVTPETASPSTLTTFTYTITVTNGSKTAKGINQMVDELPAGFSYVGGTTTGLTTNDPTVSGQQLEWDVASMDIDLAPDDSVVLSFDAQASVPEGVYCNEAWVHPGGESTSSGKTAGVTVGSPSSSVCGGTAVAVSATVDPDSAVAGVSTTFAFAVVIDNIGSTDVGVSEVRDLLPAGFLYVAGSTGGDLTAQEPDTKFQQGRQRLTWSFSPSVTIPSGESRTLLLEADATLGPGRYGSELRVTVDELASAILVQEAAPVDVLGPILIEATDGSATASMLVWTRDGYYEVTAWDLEGL
;
A
#
# COMPACT_ATOMS: atom_id res chain seq x y z
N MET A 1 61.31 64.84 -104.54
CA MET A 1 60.25 65.67 -103.91
C MET A 1 58.94 64.91 -104.04
N ARG A 2 58.06 64.66 -103.06
CA ARG A 2 57.90 64.96 -101.63
C ARG A 2 57.13 63.78 -101.01
N ARG A 3 57.38 63.46 -99.73
CA ARG A 3 56.67 62.47 -98.91
C ARG A 3 55.25 62.94 -98.56
N TRP A 4 54.31 61.99 -98.44
CA TRP A 4 53.16 62.09 -97.54
C TRP A 4 52.92 60.71 -96.88
N ARG A 5 52.94 60.67 -95.55
CA ARG A 5 52.49 59.55 -94.71
C ARG A 5 51.09 59.87 -94.20
N LEU A 6 50.20 58.88 -94.18
CA LEU A 6 48.95 58.88 -93.41
C LEU A 6 48.94 57.63 -92.49
N PRO A 7 48.35 57.72 -91.27
CA PRO A 7 48.43 56.70 -90.22
C PRO A 7 47.38 55.58 -90.37
N PRO A 8 47.54 54.43 -89.69
CA PRO A 8 46.69 53.25 -89.89
C PRO A 8 45.33 53.38 -89.17
N GLN A 9 44.27 52.90 -89.81
CA GLN A 9 42.95 52.67 -89.19
C GLN A 9 42.90 51.26 -88.60
N HIS A 10 42.65 51.15 -87.31
CA HIS A 10 42.29 49.90 -86.64
C HIS A 10 40.76 49.72 -86.68
N TYR A 11 40.30 48.65 -87.32
CA TYR A 11 38.89 48.25 -87.36
C TYR A 11 38.62 47.24 -86.22
N ARG A 12 37.72 47.57 -85.29
CA ARG A 12 37.32 46.74 -84.13
C ARG A 12 36.45 45.56 -84.59
N GLN A 13 36.86 44.32 -84.28
CA GLN A 13 36.08 43.10 -84.56
C GLN A 13 35.93 42.15 -83.35
N ASP A 14 36.21 42.59 -82.11
CA ASP A 14 36.39 41.68 -80.95
C ASP A 14 35.30 41.70 -79.85
N GLU A 15 34.18 42.41 -80.02
CA GLU A 15 33.19 42.55 -78.93
C GLU A 15 32.11 41.45 -78.89
N ARG A 16 31.97 40.59 -79.91
CA ARG A 16 30.94 39.52 -79.94
C ARG A 16 31.38 38.18 -79.33
N GLY A 17 32.67 37.81 -79.46
CA GLY A 17 33.19 36.56 -78.91
C GLY A 17 33.45 36.62 -77.40
N SER A 18 33.88 37.78 -76.91
CA SER A 18 34.10 38.07 -75.50
C SER A 18 32.79 38.10 -74.70
N ALA A 19 31.70 38.65 -75.27
CA ALA A 19 30.37 38.61 -74.66
C ALA A 19 29.83 37.18 -74.50
N MET A 20 30.03 36.31 -75.50
CA MET A 20 29.55 34.92 -75.46
C MET A 20 30.33 34.05 -74.45
N ILE A 21 31.64 34.27 -74.32
CA ILE A 21 32.47 33.58 -73.32
C ILE A 21 32.08 34.01 -71.90
N VAL A 22 31.77 35.28 -71.67
CA VAL A 22 31.27 35.76 -70.36
C VAL A 22 29.91 35.15 -70.03
N VAL A 23 29.01 35.04 -71.02
CA VAL A 23 27.70 34.40 -70.82
C VAL A 23 27.82 32.90 -70.55
N LEU A 24 28.71 32.19 -71.27
CA LEU A 24 29.02 30.79 -71.02
C LEU A 24 29.69 30.58 -69.65
N ALA A 25 30.61 31.45 -69.26
CA ALA A 25 31.21 31.42 -67.93
C ALA A 25 30.16 31.68 -66.84
N PHE A 26 29.20 32.58 -67.07
CA PHE A 26 28.08 32.82 -66.16
C PHE A 26 27.15 31.60 -66.06
N LEU A 27 26.82 30.97 -67.19
CA LEU A 27 26.02 29.74 -67.24
C LEU A 27 26.70 28.56 -66.53
N VAL A 28 28.01 28.38 -66.70
CA VAL A 28 28.75 27.23 -66.17
C VAL A 28 29.16 27.42 -64.72
N PHE A 29 29.47 28.64 -64.27
CA PHE A 29 29.95 28.88 -62.90
C PHE A 29 28.89 29.51 -62.00
N VAL A 30 28.11 30.47 -62.49
CA VAL A 30 27.18 31.21 -61.63
C VAL A 30 25.90 30.41 -61.38
N ILE A 31 25.32 29.78 -62.40
CA ILE A 31 24.07 29.02 -62.23
C ILE A 31 24.24 27.86 -61.25
N PRO A 32 25.23 26.95 -61.38
CA PRO A 32 25.40 25.86 -60.42
C PRO A 32 25.70 26.36 -58.99
N SER A 33 26.44 27.47 -58.86
CA SER A 33 26.74 28.08 -57.56
C SER A 33 25.47 28.63 -56.89
N VAL A 34 24.60 29.30 -57.65
CA VAL A 34 23.32 29.82 -57.15
C VAL A 34 22.37 28.68 -56.80
N THR A 35 22.28 27.63 -57.64
CA THR A 35 21.45 26.45 -57.35
C THR A 35 21.93 25.70 -56.11
N ALA A 36 23.25 25.53 -55.94
CA ALA A 36 23.83 24.93 -54.75
C ALA A 36 23.53 25.76 -53.49
N ALA A 37 23.69 27.09 -53.55
CA ALA A 37 23.36 27.99 -52.45
C ALA A 37 21.88 27.94 -52.06
N LEU A 38 20.96 27.90 -53.05
CA LEU A 38 19.52 27.77 -52.80
C LEU A 38 19.16 26.40 -52.20
N SER A 39 19.78 25.31 -52.69
CA SER A 39 19.57 23.97 -52.13
C SER A 39 20.05 23.90 -50.67
N PHE A 40 21.23 24.46 -50.38
CA PHE A 40 21.76 24.56 -49.03
C PHE A 40 20.84 25.40 -48.13
N ALA A 41 20.38 26.57 -48.60
CA ALA A 41 19.46 27.42 -47.85
C ALA A 41 18.12 26.73 -47.56
N ALA A 42 17.58 25.95 -48.51
CA ALA A 42 16.36 25.18 -48.33
C ALA A 42 16.53 24.04 -47.30
N THR A 43 17.64 23.30 -47.38
CA THR A 43 17.99 22.27 -46.39
C THR A 43 18.21 22.90 -45.01
N ALA A 44 18.98 23.98 -44.92
CA ALA A 44 19.23 24.69 -43.68
C ALA A 44 17.94 25.25 -43.05
N SER A 45 17.02 25.78 -43.85
CA SER A 45 15.70 26.25 -43.38
C SER A 45 14.84 25.09 -42.85
N THR A 46 14.85 23.95 -43.55
CA THR A 46 14.09 22.76 -43.14
C THR A 46 14.65 22.18 -41.84
N VAL A 47 15.98 22.08 -41.74
CA VAL A 47 16.67 21.63 -40.52
C VAL A 47 16.44 22.61 -39.36
N SER A 48 16.54 23.92 -39.62
CA SER A 48 16.24 24.94 -38.61
C SER A 48 14.80 24.84 -38.12
N GLY A 49 13.83 24.68 -39.04
CA GLY A 49 12.42 24.51 -38.67
C GLY A 49 12.16 23.21 -37.90
N ALA A 50 12.86 22.12 -38.23
CA ALA A 50 12.77 20.86 -37.48
C ALA A 50 13.35 21.01 -36.06
N GLN A 51 14.52 21.65 -35.92
CA GLN A 51 15.15 21.94 -34.62
C GLN A 51 14.26 22.83 -33.75
N THR A 52 13.66 23.89 -34.32
CA THR A 52 12.72 24.74 -33.58
C THR A 52 11.47 23.97 -33.15
N ARG A 53 10.92 23.09 -34.00
CA ARG A 53 9.76 22.27 -33.62
C ARG A 53 10.09 21.26 -32.52
N SER A 54 11.26 20.61 -32.58
CA SER A 54 11.72 19.67 -31.56
C SER A 54 11.94 20.38 -30.22
N ALA A 55 12.62 21.54 -30.23
CA ALA A 55 12.78 22.37 -29.04
C ALA A 55 11.43 22.79 -28.42
N ILE A 56 10.47 23.26 -29.23
CA ILE A 56 9.14 23.62 -28.73
C ILE A 56 8.43 22.40 -28.12
N ALA A 57 8.50 21.24 -28.76
CA ALA A 57 7.89 20.01 -28.23
C ALA A 57 8.49 19.63 -26.87
N GLN A 58 9.81 19.65 -26.77
CA GLN A 58 10.54 19.38 -25.53
C GLN A 58 10.16 20.35 -24.41
N TYR A 59 10.15 21.66 -24.67
CA TYR A 59 9.72 22.65 -23.67
C TYR A 59 8.27 22.47 -23.24
N THR A 60 7.40 22.09 -24.18
CA THR A 60 5.97 21.88 -23.92
C THR A 60 5.77 20.63 -23.04
N ALA A 61 6.46 19.54 -23.34
CA ALA A 61 6.45 18.30 -22.53
C ALA A 61 6.97 18.57 -21.11
N THR A 62 8.13 19.23 -20.98
CA THR A 62 8.69 19.59 -19.67
C THR A 62 7.73 20.48 -18.86
N GLY A 63 7.10 21.48 -19.50
CA GLY A 63 6.11 22.33 -18.82
C GLY A 63 4.86 21.57 -18.34
N GLY A 64 4.47 20.50 -19.05
CA GLY A 64 3.42 19.59 -18.58
C GLY A 64 3.85 18.77 -17.37
N ALA A 65 5.08 18.26 -17.36
CA ALA A 65 5.62 17.49 -16.24
C ALA A 65 5.79 18.37 -14.99
N GLU A 66 6.28 19.60 -15.15
CA GLU A 66 6.35 20.61 -14.08
C GLU A 66 4.96 20.96 -13.53
N HIS A 67 3.93 21.03 -14.38
CA HIS A 67 2.56 21.21 -13.93
C HIS A 67 2.06 20.01 -13.11
N GLY A 68 2.39 18.78 -13.53
CA GLY A 68 2.10 17.57 -12.73
C GLY A 68 2.76 17.64 -11.36
N LEU A 69 4.04 18.01 -11.31
CA LEU A 69 4.78 18.17 -10.07
C LEU A 69 4.14 19.25 -9.17
N TYR A 70 3.71 20.37 -9.76
CA TYR A 70 3.03 21.42 -9.02
C TYR A 70 1.77 20.89 -8.32
N ARG A 71 0.94 20.09 -9.00
CA ARG A 71 -0.26 19.49 -8.39
C ARG A 71 0.13 18.56 -7.23
N VAL A 72 1.09 17.68 -7.44
CA VAL A 72 1.61 16.75 -6.43
C VAL A 72 2.07 17.47 -5.16
N VAL A 73 2.75 18.61 -5.29
CA VAL A 73 3.38 19.31 -4.16
C VAL A 73 2.45 20.35 -3.52
N HIS A 74 1.59 20.99 -4.30
CA HIS A 74 0.87 22.19 -3.86
C HIS A 74 -0.66 22.06 -3.84
N GLU A 75 -1.23 21.09 -4.55
CA GLU A 75 -2.68 20.85 -4.51
C GLU A 75 -3.00 19.97 -3.30
N ALA A 76 -3.68 20.56 -2.32
CA ALA A 76 -3.99 19.89 -1.05
C ALA A 76 -4.77 18.59 -1.28
N GLY A 77 -4.23 17.48 -0.75
CA GLY A 77 -4.83 16.15 -0.87
C GLY A 77 -4.70 15.50 -2.25
N TYR A 78 -4.03 16.12 -3.23
CA TYR A 78 -3.87 15.52 -4.55
C TYR A 78 -2.99 14.27 -4.51
N ALA A 79 -1.78 14.35 -3.93
CA ALA A 79 -0.87 13.21 -3.80
C ALA A 79 -1.47 12.07 -2.94
N ASP A 80 -2.22 12.42 -1.89
CA ASP A 80 -2.89 11.45 -1.01
C ASP A 80 -4.09 10.78 -1.70
N GLY A 81 -4.78 11.53 -2.56
CA GLY A 81 -5.92 11.05 -3.35
C GLY A 81 -5.55 10.20 -4.57
N LEU A 82 -4.26 10.11 -4.92
CA LEU A 82 -3.81 9.22 -6.00
C LEU A 82 -4.04 7.76 -5.60
N VAL A 83 -4.76 7.05 -6.46
CA VAL A 83 -4.93 5.61 -6.34
C VAL A 83 -3.63 4.92 -6.79
N LEU A 84 -3.13 3.99 -5.99
CA LEU A 84 -1.92 3.23 -6.28
C LEU A 84 -2.03 2.51 -7.64
N ASP A 85 -0.98 2.59 -8.47
CA ASP A 85 -0.89 2.03 -9.83
C ASP A 85 -1.94 2.49 -10.85
N ALA A 86 -2.79 3.45 -10.47
CA ALA A 86 -3.75 4.07 -11.37
C ALA A 86 -3.27 5.46 -11.74
N ALA A 87 -3.14 5.71 -13.04
CA ALA A 87 -2.81 7.02 -13.55
C ALA A 87 -3.99 7.99 -13.40
N ASP A 88 -3.77 9.12 -12.73
CA ASP A 88 -4.59 10.30 -12.94
C ASP A 88 -4.20 10.92 -14.28
N LEU A 89 -5.17 11.07 -15.19
CA LEU A 89 -4.96 11.55 -16.55
C LEU A 89 -5.68 12.87 -16.74
N TYR A 90 -4.95 13.90 -17.18
CA TYR A 90 -5.54 15.18 -17.53
C TYR A 90 -4.77 15.88 -18.65
N THR A 91 -5.37 16.92 -19.21
CA THR A 91 -4.75 17.73 -20.26
C THR A 91 -4.48 19.16 -19.79
N VAL A 92 -3.34 19.72 -20.16
CA VAL A 92 -2.99 21.13 -19.91
C VAL A 92 -2.55 21.79 -21.22
N LEU A 93 -2.89 23.07 -21.38
CA LEU A 93 -2.47 23.86 -22.54
C LEU A 93 -1.16 24.59 -22.20
N ILE A 94 -0.05 24.16 -22.79
CA ILE A 94 1.27 24.79 -22.63
C ILE A 94 1.67 25.37 -23.98
N ASN A 95 1.93 26.67 -24.04
CA ASN A 95 2.34 27.36 -25.27
C ASN A 95 1.41 27.09 -26.49
N GLY A 96 0.10 26.98 -26.25
CA GLY A 96 -0.91 26.72 -27.29
C GLY A 96 -0.97 25.27 -27.80
N ARG A 97 -0.22 24.34 -27.19
CA ARG A 97 -0.28 22.90 -27.46
C ARG A 97 -0.93 22.15 -26.31
N THR A 98 -1.77 21.18 -26.64
CA THR A 98 -2.35 20.27 -25.66
C THR A 98 -1.30 19.26 -25.23
N VAL A 99 -1.06 19.18 -23.92
CA VAL A 99 -0.17 18.20 -23.29
C VAL A 99 -1.02 17.25 -22.48
N ASN A 100 -0.85 15.95 -22.74
CA ASN A 100 -1.43 14.91 -21.90
C ASN A 100 -0.47 14.66 -20.74
N VAL A 101 -0.96 14.78 -19.51
CA VAL A 101 -0.19 14.52 -18.30
C VAL A 101 -0.79 13.29 -17.61
N SER A 102 0.10 12.37 -17.23
CA SER A 102 -0.19 11.22 -16.38
C SER A 102 0.56 11.39 -15.07
N VAL A 103 -0.14 11.23 -13.95
CA VAL A 103 0.45 11.19 -12.61
C VAL A 103 0.08 9.85 -12.00
N THR A 104 1.08 9.02 -11.72
CA THR A 104 0.87 7.66 -11.21
C THR A 104 1.68 7.48 -9.93
N LYS A 105 1.01 7.14 -8.84
CA LYS A 105 1.69 6.67 -7.62
C LYS A 105 2.10 5.23 -7.87
N LEU A 106 3.39 4.99 -8.04
CA LEU A 106 3.89 3.66 -8.36
C LEU A 106 3.84 2.79 -7.10
N SER A 107 3.17 1.63 -7.19
CA SER A 107 3.59 0.51 -6.37
C SER A 107 4.94 0.05 -6.88
N ALA A 108 5.75 -0.51 -5.99
CA ALA A 108 6.69 -1.48 -6.51
C ALA A 108 5.87 -2.64 -7.06
N THR A 109 6.21 -3.12 -8.26
CA THR A 109 5.82 -4.46 -8.70
C THR A 109 6.01 -5.40 -7.52
N VAL A 110 4.89 -5.91 -7.00
CA VAL A 110 4.75 -6.87 -5.92
C VAL A 110 6.04 -7.68 -5.73
N PHE A 111 6.96 -7.19 -4.90
CA PHE A 111 7.64 -8.12 -4.03
C PHE A 111 6.58 -8.40 -2.98
N ASP A 112 5.79 -9.44 -3.28
CA ASP A 112 5.24 -10.30 -2.25
C ASP A 112 6.33 -10.35 -1.17
N PRO A 113 6.04 -9.99 0.10
CA PRO A 113 7.02 -10.18 1.18
C PRO A 113 7.65 -11.54 0.91
N PRO A 114 8.99 -11.61 0.71
CA PRO A 114 9.65 -12.72 0.02
C PRO A 114 8.98 -14.01 0.48
N PRO A 115 8.38 -14.80 -0.44
CA PRO A 115 7.34 -15.77 -0.12
C PRO A 115 7.80 -16.48 1.12
N SER A 116 7.04 -16.30 2.20
CA SER A 116 7.48 -16.70 3.52
C SER A 116 7.97 -18.13 3.41
N THR A 117 9.28 -18.27 3.52
CA THR A 117 9.96 -19.51 3.84
C THR A 117 9.26 -20.38 4.89
N TYR A 118 8.48 -19.69 5.75
CA TYR A 118 7.95 -20.20 7.00
C TYR A 118 6.73 -21.03 6.69
N ASN A 119 7.02 -22.31 6.46
CA ASN A 119 6.23 -23.38 7.03
C ASN A 119 6.29 -23.37 8.58
N SER A 120 5.93 -22.28 9.26
CA SER A 120 4.99 -22.52 10.35
C SER A 120 3.65 -22.18 9.80
N LYS A 121 2.75 -23.15 9.81
CA LYS A 121 1.37 -23.02 10.25
C LYS A 121 0.87 -21.57 10.40
N GLN A 122 0.85 -20.80 9.31
CA GLN A 122 -0.07 -19.70 9.17
C GLN A 122 -1.42 -20.38 9.03
N ARG A 123 -2.29 -20.03 9.98
CA ARG A 123 -3.58 -20.65 10.23
C ARG A 123 -4.65 -19.75 9.64
N LEU A 124 -5.87 -20.26 9.65
CA LEU A 124 -7.02 -19.37 9.61
C LEU A 124 -6.92 -18.39 10.78
N TYR A 125 -7.27 -17.14 10.53
CA TYR A 125 -7.56 -16.17 11.59
C TYR A 125 -9.05 -15.85 11.55
N ALA A 126 -9.60 -15.51 12.72
CA ALA A 126 -11.00 -15.18 12.86
C ALA A 126 -11.11 -13.81 13.52
N GLU A 127 -12.01 -12.99 13.01
CA GLU A 127 -12.43 -11.74 13.61
C GLU A 127 -13.94 -11.78 13.81
N LYS A 128 -14.42 -11.13 14.86
CA LYS A 128 -15.83 -11.11 15.18
C LYS A 128 -16.27 -9.71 15.55
N ALA A 129 -17.39 -9.29 14.96
CA ALA A 129 -18.03 -8.01 15.23
C ALA A 129 -19.50 -8.22 15.57
N VAL A 130 -20.12 -7.21 16.18
CA VAL A 130 -21.54 -7.20 16.52
C VAL A 130 -22.17 -5.88 16.13
N THR A 131 -23.42 -5.90 15.71
CA THR A 131 -24.21 -4.69 15.45
C THR A 131 -25.66 -4.90 15.93
N PRO A 132 -26.23 -3.99 16.73
CA PRO A 132 -25.60 -2.83 17.36
C PRO A 132 -24.66 -3.21 18.50
N GLU A 133 -23.67 -2.38 18.82
CA GLU A 133 -22.75 -2.58 19.95
C GLU A 133 -23.35 -2.10 21.29
N THR A 134 -24.52 -1.47 21.27
CA THR A 134 -25.21 -0.97 22.46
C THR A 134 -26.69 -1.33 22.48
N ALA A 135 -27.25 -1.48 23.68
CA ALA A 135 -28.68 -1.73 23.86
C ALA A 135 -29.22 -1.16 25.18
N SER A 136 -30.53 -0.98 25.24
CA SER A 136 -31.24 -0.59 26.47
C SER A 136 -31.41 -1.79 27.41
N PRO A 137 -31.23 -1.63 28.74
CA PRO A 137 -31.44 -2.71 29.69
C PRO A 137 -32.84 -3.32 29.62
N SER A 138 -32.92 -4.64 29.80
CA SER A 138 -34.16 -5.42 29.90
C SER A 138 -35.13 -5.20 28.73
N THR A 139 -34.62 -4.82 27.57
CA THR A 139 -35.37 -4.61 26.33
C THR A 139 -34.91 -5.65 25.31
N LEU A 140 -35.87 -6.39 24.74
CA LEU A 140 -35.54 -7.36 23.70
C LEU A 140 -34.92 -6.64 22.50
N THR A 141 -33.65 -6.95 22.23
CA THR A 141 -32.86 -6.38 21.14
C THR A 141 -32.28 -7.50 20.31
N THR A 142 -32.28 -7.33 18.99
CA THR A 142 -31.61 -8.23 18.05
C THR A 142 -30.23 -7.68 17.73
N PHE A 143 -29.24 -8.57 17.78
CA PHE A 143 -27.83 -8.32 17.51
C PHE A 143 -27.41 -9.21 16.36
N THR A 144 -26.85 -8.61 15.31
CA THR A 144 -26.22 -9.33 14.21
C THR A 144 -24.75 -9.52 14.54
N TYR A 145 -24.32 -10.77 14.67
CA TYR A 145 -22.92 -11.14 14.79
C TYR A 145 -22.36 -11.49 13.42
N THR A 146 -21.16 -11.02 13.14
CA THR A 146 -20.44 -11.29 11.90
C THR A 146 -19.06 -11.84 12.24
N ILE A 147 -18.77 -13.05 11.76
CA ILE A 147 -17.47 -13.71 11.90
C ILE A 147 -16.79 -13.70 10.53
N THR A 148 -15.64 -13.04 10.44
CA THR A 148 -14.79 -13.06 9.25
C THR A 148 -13.66 -14.04 9.49
N VAL A 149 -13.47 -14.98 8.58
CA VAL A 149 -12.38 -15.94 8.61
C VAL A 149 -11.53 -15.73 7.37
N THR A 150 -10.23 -15.57 7.55
CA THR A 150 -9.32 -15.39 6.42
C THR A 150 -8.17 -16.37 6.51
N ASN A 151 -7.72 -16.82 5.34
CA ASN A 151 -6.56 -17.68 5.22
C ASN A 151 -5.29 -16.84 5.03
N GLY A 152 -4.64 -16.48 6.13
CA GLY A 152 -3.33 -15.83 6.07
C GLY A 152 -2.17 -16.76 5.70
N SER A 153 -2.41 -17.92 5.08
CA SER A 153 -1.38 -18.91 4.75
C SER A 153 -1.17 -19.02 3.24
N LYS A 154 0.06 -19.37 2.83
CA LYS A 154 0.42 -19.53 1.40
C LYS A 154 -0.13 -20.81 0.73
N THR A 155 -0.93 -21.59 1.45
CA THR A 155 -1.62 -22.78 0.92
C THR A 155 -3.10 -22.64 1.16
N ALA A 156 -3.92 -23.25 0.31
CA ALA A 156 -5.35 -23.27 0.58
C ALA A 156 -5.66 -23.98 1.91
N LYS A 157 -6.68 -23.49 2.62
CA LYS A 157 -7.12 -24.00 3.92
C LYS A 157 -8.63 -24.20 3.92
N GLY A 158 -9.05 -25.41 4.27
CA GLY A 158 -10.46 -25.68 4.49
C GLY A 158 -10.95 -25.31 5.88
N ILE A 159 -12.27 -25.23 5.99
CA ILE A 159 -13.00 -25.05 7.24
C ILE A 159 -13.93 -26.26 7.40
N ASN A 160 -13.84 -26.96 8.53
CA ASN A 160 -14.73 -28.09 8.81
C ASN A 160 -15.88 -27.68 9.72
N GLN A 161 -15.61 -26.82 10.70
CA GLN A 161 -16.60 -26.45 11.70
C GLN A 161 -16.34 -25.03 12.21
N MET A 162 -17.43 -24.30 12.49
CA MET A 162 -17.41 -23.04 13.23
C MET A 162 -18.27 -23.18 14.48
N VAL A 163 -17.76 -22.68 15.60
CA VAL A 163 -18.45 -22.71 16.90
C VAL A 163 -18.55 -21.30 17.44
N ASP A 164 -19.68 -20.94 18.01
CA ASP A 164 -19.92 -19.66 18.67
C ASP A 164 -20.49 -19.89 20.07
N GLU A 165 -19.99 -19.18 21.07
CA GLU A 165 -20.54 -19.24 22.43
C GLU A 165 -21.22 -17.92 22.78
N LEU A 166 -22.54 -17.90 22.62
CA LEU A 166 -23.34 -16.73 22.94
C LEU A 166 -23.19 -16.34 24.42
N PRO A 167 -23.19 -15.03 24.72
CA PRO A 167 -23.23 -14.59 26.11
C PRO A 167 -24.49 -15.11 26.84
N ALA A 168 -24.40 -15.25 28.16
CA ALA A 168 -25.54 -15.65 28.96
C ALA A 168 -26.75 -14.71 28.75
N GLY A 169 -27.93 -15.28 28.48
CA GLY A 169 -29.16 -14.53 28.22
C GLY A 169 -29.40 -14.14 26.76
N PHE A 170 -28.46 -14.44 25.86
CA PHE A 170 -28.62 -14.32 24.41
C PHE A 170 -29.14 -15.64 23.84
N SER A 171 -29.97 -15.56 22.80
CA SER A 171 -30.49 -16.73 22.09
C SER A 171 -30.41 -16.52 20.59
N TYR A 172 -29.95 -17.53 19.85
CA TYR A 172 -29.93 -17.51 18.39
C TYR A 172 -31.32 -17.33 17.79
N VAL A 173 -31.42 -16.55 16.71
CA VAL A 173 -32.64 -16.36 15.92
C VAL A 173 -32.59 -17.28 14.71
N GLY A 174 -33.45 -18.31 14.66
CA GLY A 174 -33.49 -19.28 13.58
C GLY A 174 -33.74 -18.67 12.20
N GLY A 175 -33.10 -19.22 11.17
CA GLY A 175 -33.20 -18.81 9.77
C GLY A 175 -32.42 -17.54 9.42
N THR A 176 -31.51 -17.07 10.29
CA THR A 176 -30.75 -15.83 10.10
C THR A 176 -29.31 -16.06 9.67
N THR A 177 -28.86 -17.32 9.61
CA THR A 177 -27.50 -17.64 9.16
C THR A 177 -27.32 -17.29 7.68
N THR A 178 -26.29 -16.53 7.36
CA THR A 178 -25.93 -16.10 6.00
C THR A 178 -24.42 -16.08 5.80
N GLY A 179 -23.98 -15.96 4.54
CA GLY A 179 -22.56 -15.90 4.16
C GLY A 179 -22.01 -17.26 3.79
N LEU A 180 -21.05 -17.77 4.57
CA LEU A 180 -20.35 -19.04 4.36
C LEU A 180 -21.30 -20.22 4.16
N THR A 181 -22.41 -20.21 4.90
CA THR A 181 -23.52 -21.15 4.74
C THR A 181 -24.85 -20.44 4.99
N THR A 182 -25.94 -21.10 4.61
CA THR A 182 -27.32 -20.69 4.94
C THR A 182 -28.00 -21.69 5.86
N ASN A 183 -27.29 -22.74 6.28
CA ASN A 183 -27.83 -23.72 7.22
C ASN A 183 -27.73 -23.15 8.64
N ASP A 184 -28.82 -23.26 9.40
CA ASP A 184 -28.83 -22.91 10.82
C ASP A 184 -27.86 -23.81 11.61
N PRO A 185 -27.26 -23.31 12.72
CA PRO A 185 -26.41 -24.10 13.59
C PRO A 185 -27.21 -25.16 14.35
N THR A 186 -26.51 -26.20 14.79
CA THR A 186 -26.97 -27.01 15.92
C THR A 186 -26.79 -26.19 17.20
N VAL A 187 -27.87 -26.00 17.96
CA VAL A 187 -27.87 -25.19 19.19
C VAL A 187 -27.87 -26.09 20.42
N SER A 188 -26.86 -25.94 21.29
CA SER A 188 -26.74 -26.63 22.58
C SER A 188 -26.49 -25.63 23.70
N GLY A 189 -27.57 -25.20 24.37
CA GLY A 189 -27.48 -24.09 25.33
C GLY A 189 -27.07 -22.80 24.62
N GLN A 190 -25.91 -22.24 25.00
CA GLN A 190 -25.37 -21.03 24.38
C GLN A 190 -24.38 -21.31 23.23
N GLN A 191 -24.05 -22.58 23.01
CA GLN A 191 -23.14 -22.98 21.96
C GLN A 191 -23.90 -23.18 20.66
N LEU A 192 -23.47 -22.49 19.61
CA LEU A 192 -23.93 -22.62 18.24
C LEU A 192 -22.85 -23.33 17.43
N GLU A 193 -23.21 -24.39 16.73
CA GLU A 193 -22.27 -25.19 15.95
C GLU A 193 -22.72 -25.30 14.48
N TRP A 194 -21.90 -24.80 13.57
CA TRP A 194 -22.05 -25.01 12.13
C TRP A 194 -21.04 -26.05 11.66
N ASP A 195 -21.53 -27.25 11.30
CA ASP A 195 -20.74 -28.25 10.58
C ASP A 195 -20.80 -27.94 9.08
N VAL A 196 -19.65 -27.56 8.53
CA VAL A 196 -19.48 -27.19 7.12
C VAL A 196 -18.48 -28.12 6.41
N ALA A 197 -18.11 -29.24 7.04
CA ALA A 197 -17.11 -30.16 6.51
C ALA A 197 -17.51 -30.77 5.16
N SER A 198 -18.83 -30.91 4.91
CA SER A 198 -19.37 -31.44 3.64
C SER A 198 -19.46 -30.40 2.51
N MET A 199 -19.12 -29.13 2.78
CA MET A 199 -19.21 -28.05 1.80
C MET A 199 -17.94 -27.88 0.96
N ASP A 200 -16.88 -28.66 1.25
CA ASP A 200 -15.58 -28.59 0.58
C ASP A 200 -15.04 -27.15 0.47
N ILE A 201 -15.21 -26.37 1.54
CA ILE A 201 -14.66 -25.01 1.62
C ILE A 201 -13.14 -25.11 1.54
N ASP A 202 -12.52 -24.38 0.63
CA ASP A 202 -11.08 -24.26 0.49
C ASP A 202 -10.73 -22.81 0.19
N LEU A 203 -10.27 -22.08 1.22
CA LEU A 203 -9.89 -20.67 1.11
C LEU A 203 -8.52 -20.59 0.46
N ALA A 204 -8.39 -19.88 -0.67
CA ALA A 204 -7.07 -19.61 -1.25
C ALA A 204 -6.24 -18.72 -0.31
N PRO A 205 -4.92 -18.59 -0.54
CA PRO A 205 -4.11 -17.61 0.19
C PRO A 205 -4.73 -16.22 0.13
N ASP A 206 -4.82 -15.58 1.30
CA ASP A 206 -5.35 -14.23 1.51
C ASP A 206 -6.86 -14.07 1.26
N ASP A 207 -7.58 -15.16 0.92
CA ASP A 207 -9.03 -15.15 0.79
C ASP A 207 -9.74 -15.14 2.15
N SER A 208 -10.86 -14.42 2.19
CA SER A 208 -11.75 -14.35 3.35
C SER A 208 -13.14 -14.92 3.04
N VAL A 209 -13.76 -15.50 4.05
CA VAL A 209 -15.19 -15.82 4.09
C VAL A 209 -15.84 -15.20 5.32
N VAL A 210 -17.13 -14.96 5.24
CA VAL A 210 -17.90 -14.33 6.30
C VAL A 210 -19.07 -15.24 6.67
N LEU A 211 -19.33 -15.45 7.95
CA LEU A 211 -20.54 -16.06 8.49
C LEU A 211 -21.26 -15.01 9.36
N SER A 212 -22.51 -14.71 9.03
CA SER A 212 -23.33 -13.79 9.82
C SER A 212 -24.57 -14.49 10.37
N PHE A 213 -24.99 -14.12 11.57
CA PHE A 213 -26.17 -14.66 12.22
C PHE A 213 -26.74 -13.69 13.25
N ASP A 214 -28.03 -13.78 13.53
CA ASP A 214 -28.67 -12.95 14.55
C ASP A 214 -28.85 -13.71 15.87
N ALA A 215 -28.67 -12.98 16.98
CA ALA A 215 -29.09 -13.40 18.31
C ALA A 215 -29.94 -12.31 18.96
N GLN A 216 -30.87 -12.68 19.81
CA GLN A 216 -31.71 -11.76 20.56
C GLN A 216 -31.48 -11.91 22.06
N ALA A 217 -31.55 -10.80 22.78
CA ALA A 217 -31.41 -10.80 24.23
C ALA A 217 -32.28 -9.73 24.88
N SER A 218 -32.78 -10.02 26.08
CA SER A 218 -33.37 -9.05 27.01
C SER A 218 -32.68 -9.23 28.35
N VAL A 219 -31.55 -8.54 28.51
CA VAL A 219 -30.59 -8.75 29.59
C VAL A 219 -30.44 -7.47 30.43
N PRO A 220 -30.08 -7.59 31.72
CA PRO A 220 -29.82 -6.42 32.56
C PRO A 220 -28.59 -5.65 32.08
N GLU A 221 -28.38 -4.46 32.66
CA GLU A 221 -27.19 -3.65 32.47
C GLU A 221 -25.90 -4.46 32.68
N GLY A 222 -24.94 -4.32 31.77
CA GLY A 222 -23.71 -5.10 31.76
C GLY A 222 -22.98 -5.05 30.41
N VAL A 223 -21.77 -5.62 30.39
CA VAL A 223 -20.99 -5.84 29.16
C VAL A 223 -20.99 -7.33 28.84
N TYR A 224 -21.41 -7.67 27.62
CA TYR A 224 -21.57 -9.04 27.15
C TYR A 224 -20.70 -9.26 25.93
N CYS A 225 -19.64 -10.05 26.08
CA CYS A 225 -18.67 -10.28 25.02
C CYS A 225 -18.85 -11.67 24.43
N ASN A 226 -18.74 -11.75 23.11
CA ASN A 226 -18.97 -12.97 22.36
C ASN A 226 -17.68 -13.44 21.67
N GLU A 227 -17.46 -14.76 21.60
CA GLU A 227 -16.27 -15.41 21.02
C GLU A 227 -16.69 -16.50 20.02
N ALA A 228 -15.93 -16.64 18.95
CA ALA A 228 -16.13 -17.71 17.97
C ALA A 228 -14.82 -18.46 17.72
N TRP A 229 -14.94 -19.75 17.42
CA TRP A 229 -13.84 -20.64 17.07
C TRP A 229 -14.04 -21.20 15.67
N VAL A 230 -12.92 -21.37 14.98
CA VAL A 230 -12.87 -21.98 13.64
C VAL A 230 -11.99 -23.22 13.71
N HIS A 231 -12.54 -24.33 13.23
CA HIS A 231 -11.90 -25.64 13.25
C HIS A 231 -11.67 -26.14 11.81
N PRO A 232 -10.45 -26.04 11.28
CA PRO A 232 -10.10 -26.54 9.94
C PRO A 232 -9.77 -28.05 9.90
N GLY A 233 -10.07 -28.81 10.96
CA GLY A 233 -9.58 -30.19 11.13
C GLY A 233 -8.10 -30.32 11.53
N GLY A 234 -7.44 -29.18 11.81
CA GLY A 234 -6.09 -29.07 12.32
C GLY A 234 -6.04 -28.19 13.57
N GLU A 235 -5.17 -27.19 13.59
CA GLU A 235 -5.12 -26.23 14.70
C GLU A 235 -6.25 -25.20 14.57
N SER A 236 -7.06 -25.12 15.62
CA SER A 236 -8.15 -24.18 15.75
C SER A 236 -7.64 -22.75 15.93
N THR A 237 -8.47 -21.79 15.53
CA THR A 237 -8.29 -20.37 15.88
C THR A 237 -9.54 -19.86 16.61
N SER A 238 -9.38 -18.79 17.38
CA SER A 238 -10.48 -18.05 18.00
C SER A 238 -10.48 -16.60 17.51
N SER A 239 -11.65 -15.96 17.51
CA SER A 239 -11.77 -14.50 17.38
C SER A 239 -11.37 -13.74 18.64
N GLY A 240 -11.30 -14.43 19.78
CA GLY A 240 -11.32 -13.81 21.10
C GLY A 240 -12.70 -13.19 21.42
N LYS A 241 -12.85 -12.73 22.66
CA LYS A 241 -14.06 -12.07 23.16
C LYS A 241 -14.14 -10.59 22.75
N THR A 242 -13.92 -10.30 21.47
CA THR A 242 -13.82 -8.93 20.94
C THR A 242 -15.17 -8.35 20.49
N ALA A 243 -16.17 -9.20 20.23
CA ALA A 243 -17.52 -8.75 19.88
C ALA A 243 -18.34 -8.44 21.15
N GLY A 244 -18.08 -7.25 21.72
CA GLY A 244 -18.72 -6.76 22.95
C GLY A 244 -20.01 -5.98 22.70
N VAL A 245 -21.03 -6.26 23.51
CA VAL A 245 -22.27 -5.47 23.60
C VAL A 245 -22.31 -4.78 24.96
N THR A 246 -22.45 -3.46 24.96
CA THR A 246 -22.66 -2.66 26.18
C THR A 246 -24.15 -2.38 26.37
N VAL A 247 -24.74 -2.91 27.44
CA VAL A 247 -26.15 -2.72 27.77
C VAL A 247 -26.26 -1.70 28.89
N GLY A 248 -26.97 -0.60 28.65
CA GLY A 248 -27.15 0.48 29.64
C GLY A 248 -25.87 1.27 29.91
N SER A 249 -25.62 1.61 31.18
CA SER A 249 -24.44 2.35 31.62
C SER A 249 -23.73 1.63 32.76
N PRO A 250 -23.18 0.42 32.49
CA PRO A 250 -22.63 -0.44 33.52
C PRO A 250 -21.48 0.23 34.27
N SER A 251 -21.43 0.00 35.58
CA SER A 251 -20.32 0.45 36.44
C SER A 251 -18.97 -0.21 36.12
N SER A 252 -18.98 -1.29 35.33
CA SER A 252 -17.80 -2.02 34.88
C SER A 252 -17.86 -2.18 33.36
N SER A 253 -16.70 -2.00 32.71
CA SER A 253 -16.55 -2.13 31.26
C SER A 253 -15.96 -3.46 30.81
N VAL A 254 -15.78 -4.44 31.72
CA VAL A 254 -15.13 -5.72 31.41
C VAL A 254 -16.15 -6.82 31.12
N CYS A 255 -15.76 -7.76 30.26
CA CYS A 255 -16.46 -9.00 29.96
C CYS A 255 -16.49 -9.91 31.19
N GLY A 256 -17.56 -10.72 31.33
CA GLY A 256 -17.60 -11.78 32.33
C GLY A 256 -16.55 -12.87 32.07
N GLY A 257 -15.81 -13.25 33.12
CA GLY A 257 -14.78 -14.30 33.10
C GLY A 257 -13.48 -13.85 32.43
N THR A 258 -12.68 -14.81 31.97
CA THR A 258 -11.44 -14.54 31.24
C THR A 258 -11.73 -13.97 29.85
N ALA A 259 -11.12 -12.83 29.53
CA ALA A 259 -11.18 -12.21 28.22
C ALA A 259 -9.95 -11.30 28.05
N VAL A 260 -9.23 -11.42 26.93
CA VAL A 260 -8.04 -10.62 26.66
C VAL A 260 -8.11 -10.10 25.23
N ALA A 261 -7.81 -8.82 25.05
CA ALA A 261 -7.62 -8.20 23.76
C ALA A 261 -6.15 -7.84 23.59
N VAL A 262 -5.66 -7.96 22.36
CA VAL A 262 -4.28 -7.59 22.00
C VAL A 262 -4.37 -6.61 20.83
N SER A 263 -3.71 -5.47 20.96
CA SER A 263 -3.59 -4.49 19.90
C SER A 263 -2.12 -4.07 19.74
N ALA A 264 -1.79 -3.54 18.57
CA ALA A 264 -0.46 -2.99 18.34
C ALA A 264 -0.50 -1.78 17.42
N THR A 265 0.38 -0.82 17.71
CA THR A 265 0.58 0.39 16.92
C THR A 265 2.06 0.54 16.57
N VAL A 266 2.33 1.37 15.57
CA VAL A 266 3.68 1.72 15.12
C VAL A 266 3.74 3.22 14.85
N ASP A 267 4.88 3.83 15.16
CA ASP A 267 5.21 5.22 14.83
C ASP A 267 6.64 5.30 14.25
N PRO A 268 6.83 5.86 13.05
CA PRO A 268 5.79 6.32 12.13
C PRO A 268 5.03 5.14 11.49
N ASP A 269 3.74 5.32 11.21
CA ASP A 269 2.90 4.36 10.47
C ASP A 269 3.10 4.40 8.95
N SER A 270 3.99 5.28 8.48
CA SER A 270 4.36 5.40 7.07
C SER A 270 5.83 5.76 6.90
N ALA A 271 6.40 5.38 5.76
CA ALA A 271 7.78 5.70 5.42
C ALA A 271 8.00 5.89 3.92
N VAL A 272 9.13 6.50 3.57
CA VAL A 272 9.58 6.67 2.19
C VAL A 272 10.44 5.48 1.81
N ALA A 273 10.14 4.85 0.66
CA ALA A 273 10.96 3.73 0.21
C ALA A 273 12.42 4.11 -0.05
N GLY A 274 13.33 3.19 0.26
CA GLY A 274 14.79 3.37 0.15
C GLY A 274 15.42 4.19 1.27
N VAL A 275 14.63 4.80 2.16
CA VAL A 275 15.13 5.55 3.32
C VAL A 275 15.13 4.64 4.55
N SER A 276 16.25 4.63 5.27
CA SER A 276 16.32 3.94 6.56
C SER A 276 15.48 4.70 7.59
N THR A 277 14.51 4.02 8.18
CA THR A 277 13.59 4.56 9.18
C THR A 277 13.59 3.65 10.40
N THR A 278 13.60 4.25 11.59
CA THR A 278 13.37 3.56 12.86
C THR A 278 11.89 3.64 13.19
N PHE A 279 11.29 2.49 13.49
CA PHE A 279 9.88 2.32 13.80
C PHE A 279 9.72 1.92 15.26
N ALA A 280 8.97 2.69 16.04
CA ALA A 280 8.63 2.39 17.41
C ALA A 280 7.29 1.65 17.45
N PHE A 281 7.30 0.40 17.90
CA PHE A 281 6.11 -0.43 18.05
C PHE A 281 5.66 -0.44 19.52
N ALA A 282 4.35 -0.42 19.71
CA ALA A 282 3.73 -0.61 21.02
C ALA A 282 2.70 -1.73 20.92
N VAL A 283 2.92 -2.82 21.66
CA VAL A 283 1.97 -3.93 21.81
C VAL A 283 1.26 -3.79 23.14
N VAL A 284 -0.07 -3.66 23.11
CA VAL A 284 -0.92 -3.53 24.30
C VAL A 284 -1.70 -4.83 24.50
N ILE A 285 -1.61 -5.37 25.70
CA ILE A 285 -2.37 -6.53 26.16
C ILE A 285 -3.36 -6.04 27.22
N ASP A 286 -4.63 -6.03 26.85
CA ASP A 286 -5.73 -5.58 27.70
C ASP A 286 -6.44 -6.78 28.33
N ASN A 287 -6.49 -6.83 29.66
CA ASN A 287 -7.35 -7.76 30.35
C ASN A 287 -8.77 -7.19 30.41
N ILE A 288 -9.52 -7.40 29.33
CA ILE A 288 -10.92 -7.01 29.22
C ILE A 288 -11.87 -7.95 29.97
N GLY A 289 -11.35 -8.91 30.74
CA GLY A 289 -12.13 -9.87 31.53
C GLY A 289 -12.28 -9.46 32.99
N SER A 290 -13.20 -10.12 33.69
CA SER A 290 -13.47 -9.92 35.12
C SER A 290 -12.55 -10.72 36.05
N THR A 291 -11.54 -11.39 35.50
CA THR A 291 -10.58 -12.25 36.22
C THR A 291 -9.16 -11.86 35.85
N ASP A 292 -8.24 -11.87 36.81
CA ASP A 292 -6.82 -11.66 36.55
C ASP A 292 -6.28 -12.73 35.58
N VAL A 293 -5.32 -12.36 34.74
CA VAL A 293 -4.70 -13.26 33.76
C VAL A 293 -3.18 -13.27 33.86
N GLY A 294 -2.55 -14.39 33.53
CA GLY A 294 -1.10 -14.56 33.46
C GLY A 294 -0.59 -14.61 32.03
N VAL A 295 0.29 -13.67 31.64
CA VAL A 295 0.99 -13.71 30.35
C VAL A 295 2.32 -14.44 30.52
N SER A 296 2.47 -15.58 29.86
CA SER A 296 3.68 -16.42 29.93
C SER A 296 4.61 -16.27 28.73
N GLU A 297 4.10 -15.80 27.58
CA GLU A 297 4.92 -15.57 26.39
C GLU A 297 4.31 -14.52 25.46
N VAL A 298 5.16 -13.63 24.95
CA VAL A 298 4.85 -12.77 23.78
C VAL A 298 5.86 -13.11 22.68
N ARG A 299 5.37 -13.33 21.47
CA ARG A 299 6.20 -13.45 20.27
C ARG A 299 5.76 -12.43 19.24
N ASP A 300 6.74 -11.77 18.65
CA ASP A 300 6.55 -10.87 17.52
C ASP A 300 7.45 -11.37 16.37
N LEU A 301 6.83 -11.64 15.22
CA LEU A 301 7.57 -11.82 13.98
C LEU A 301 7.53 -10.50 13.21
N LEU A 302 8.63 -9.76 13.27
CA LEU A 302 8.74 -8.47 12.58
C LEU A 302 8.54 -8.62 11.06
N PRO A 303 8.02 -7.61 10.36
CA PRO A 303 7.87 -7.67 8.91
C PRO A 303 9.20 -7.91 8.20
N ALA A 304 9.16 -8.39 6.95
CA ALA A 304 10.37 -8.60 6.17
C ALA A 304 11.13 -7.27 5.97
N GLY A 305 12.45 -7.29 6.20
CA GLY A 305 13.30 -6.10 6.12
C GLY A 305 13.40 -5.28 7.40
N PHE A 306 12.61 -5.59 8.44
CA PHE A 306 12.72 -4.97 9.77
C PHE A 306 13.73 -5.72 10.64
N LEU A 307 14.54 -4.95 11.37
CA LEU A 307 15.56 -5.44 12.29
C LEU A 307 15.38 -4.79 13.66
N TYR A 308 15.17 -5.61 14.68
CA TYR A 308 15.05 -5.20 16.07
C TYR A 308 16.29 -4.42 16.54
N VAL A 309 16.03 -3.28 17.18
CA VAL A 309 17.06 -2.43 17.80
C VAL A 309 17.34 -2.95 19.22
N ALA A 310 18.51 -3.54 19.42
CA ALA A 310 18.88 -4.07 20.73
C ALA A 310 18.90 -2.98 21.81
N GLY A 311 18.31 -3.29 22.97
CA GLY A 311 18.16 -2.36 24.10
C GLY A 311 16.94 -1.46 23.99
N SER A 312 16.11 -1.61 22.96
CA SER A 312 14.89 -0.83 22.79
C SER A 312 13.68 -1.43 23.53
N THR A 313 13.81 -2.60 24.19
CA THR A 313 12.67 -3.18 24.90
C THR A 313 12.26 -2.27 26.05
N GLY A 314 10.97 -1.96 26.14
CA GLY A 314 10.43 -1.16 27.23
C GLY A 314 8.94 -1.39 27.48
N GLY A 315 8.33 -0.44 28.19
CA GLY A 315 6.95 -0.53 28.64
C GLY A 315 6.83 -1.07 30.07
N ASP A 316 5.60 -1.35 30.51
CA ASP A 316 5.30 -1.87 31.84
C ASP A 316 5.07 -3.39 31.86
N LEU A 317 5.09 -4.07 30.69
CA LEU A 317 5.10 -5.53 30.61
C LEU A 317 6.47 -6.10 31.01
N THR A 318 7.56 -5.58 30.42
CA THR A 318 8.93 -6.02 30.70
C THR A 318 9.96 -5.02 30.18
N ALA A 319 11.14 -5.01 30.80
CA ALA A 319 12.35 -4.35 30.28
C ALA A 319 13.42 -5.38 29.86
N GLN A 320 13.10 -6.68 29.91
CA GLN A 320 14.01 -7.74 29.51
C GLN A 320 13.97 -7.90 27.98
N GLU A 321 15.15 -7.90 27.37
CA GLU A 321 15.33 -8.12 25.93
C GLU A 321 14.82 -9.50 25.46
N PRO A 322 14.27 -9.60 24.24
CA PRO A 322 13.79 -10.85 23.68
C PRO A 322 14.95 -11.81 23.30
N ASP A 323 14.65 -13.11 23.25
CA ASP A 323 15.42 -14.02 22.41
C ASP A 323 15.12 -13.71 20.93
N THR A 324 16.15 -13.46 20.14
CA THR A 324 16.01 -13.09 18.72
C THR A 324 16.47 -14.21 17.81
N LYS A 325 15.67 -14.53 16.80
CA LYS A 325 15.98 -15.57 15.80
C LYS A 325 15.57 -15.11 14.42
N PHE A 326 16.49 -15.19 13.47
CA PHE A 326 16.13 -15.05 12.06
C PHE A 326 15.43 -16.31 11.57
N GLN A 327 14.23 -16.14 11.02
CA GLN A 327 13.44 -17.20 10.44
C GLN A 327 12.86 -16.72 9.11
N GLN A 328 13.38 -17.32 8.05
CA GLN A 328 13.25 -16.98 6.62
C GLN A 328 13.01 -15.51 6.31
N GLY A 329 14.09 -14.75 6.44
CA GLY A 329 14.11 -13.34 6.03
C GLY A 329 13.41 -12.38 6.98
N ARG A 330 12.78 -12.90 8.05
CA ARG A 330 12.15 -12.09 9.12
C ARG A 330 12.83 -12.37 10.44
N GLN A 331 12.78 -11.41 11.35
CA GLN A 331 13.30 -11.56 12.71
C GLN A 331 12.15 -11.88 13.66
N ARG A 332 12.22 -13.03 14.32
CA ARG A 332 11.35 -13.37 15.45
C ARG A 332 11.97 -12.87 16.74
N LEU A 333 11.14 -12.21 17.53
CA LEU A 333 11.39 -11.81 18.90
C LEU A 333 10.54 -12.68 19.83
N THR A 334 11.10 -13.13 20.94
CA THR A 334 10.39 -13.97 21.92
C THR A 334 10.73 -13.52 23.33
N TRP A 335 9.72 -13.03 24.05
CA TRP A 335 9.76 -12.76 25.47
C TRP A 335 9.06 -13.91 26.20
N SER A 336 9.76 -14.53 27.14
CA SER A 336 9.21 -15.62 27.96
C SER A 336 9.27 -15.24 29.43
N PHE A 337 8.18 -15.48 30.15
CA PHE A 337 8.02 -15.07 31.54
C PHE A 337 7.90 -16.30 32.44
N SER A 338 8.74 -16.36 33.48
CA SER A 338 8.71 -17.40 34.50
C SER A 338 9.12 -16.81 35.85
N PRO A 339 8.16 -16.48 36.75
CA PRO A 339 6.72 -16.68 36.61
C PRO A 339 6.07 -15.78 35.54
N SER A 340 4.85 -16.13 35.12
CA SER A 340 4.03 -15.32 34.22
C SER A 340 3.78 -13.91 34.78
N VAL A 341 3.63 -12.92 33.89
CA VAL A 341 3.29 -11.54 34.27
C VAL A 341 1.79 -11.44 34.47
N THR A 342 1.35 -11.07 35.68
CA THR A 342 -0.08 -10.90 35.98
C THR A 342 -0.60 -9.56 35.47
N ILE A 343 -1.71 -9.60 34.73
CA ILE A 343 -2.51 -8.43 34.34
C ILE A 343 -3.84 -8.49 35.10
N PRO A 344 -4.07 -7.62 36.09
CA PRO A 344 -5.33 -7.59 36.83
C PRO A 344 -6.54 -7.31 35.92
N SER A 345 -7.73 -7.71 36.37
CA SER A 345 -8.98 -7.41 35.65
C SER A 345 -9.13 -5.91 35.35
N GLY A 346 -9.43 -5.57 34.10
CA GLY A 346 -9.63 -4.20 33.62
C GLY A 346 -8.35 -3.39 33.46
N GLU A 347 -7.18 -3.98 33.70
CA GLU A 347 -5.88 -3.34 33.51
C GLU A 347 -5.23 -3.78 32.19
N SER A 348 -4.20 -3.03 31.80
CA SER A 348 -3.43 -3.26 30.58
C SER A 348 -1.94 -3.34 30.89
N ARG A 349 -1.19 -4.02 30.02
CA ARG A 349 0.27 -3.93 29.97
C ARG A 349 0.72 -3.66 28.54
N THR A 350 1.78 -2.88 28.42
CA THR A 350 2.39 -2.44 27.17
C THR A 350 3.80 -2.98 27.07
N LEU A 351 4.13 -3.56 25.91
CA LEU A 351 5.47 -3.88 25.47
C LEU A 351 5.88 -2.89 24.38
N LEU A 352 7.02 -2.23 24.56
CA LEU A 352 7.61 -1.33 23.57
C LEU A 352 8.84 -1.97 22.95
N LEU A 353 9.03 -1.76 21.64
CA LEU A 353 10.22 -2.17 20.90
C LEU A 353 10.46 -1.19 19.74
N GLU A 354 11.69 -1.14 19.22
CA GLU A 354 12.04 -0.41 18.02
C GLU A 354 12.60 -1.39 16.99
N ALA A 355 12.37 -1.12 15.71
CA ALA A 355 13.00 -1.82 14.62
C ALA A 355 13.41 -0.85 13.51
N ASP A 356 14.62 -1.04 12.98
CA ASP A 356 15.12 -0.31 11.82
C ASP A 356 14.76 -1.05 10.54
N ALA A 357 14.36 -0.31 9.51
CA ALA A 357 14.14 -0.87 8.19
C ALA A 357 14.48 0.11 7.06
N THR A 358 15.01 -0.41 5.96
CA THR A 358 15.11 0.29 4.67
C THR A 358 14.29 -0.48 3.67
N LEU A 359 13.14 0.07 3.30
CA LEU A 359 12.04 -0.70 2.70
C LEU A 359 11.79 -0.32 1.24
N GLY A 360 11.26 -1.24 0.45
CA GLY A 360 10.62 -0.91 -0.82
C GLY A 360 9.16 -0.45 -0.60
N PRO A 361 8.51 0.14 -1.61
CA PRO A 361 7.09 0.48 -1.52
C PRO A 361 6.24 -0.74 -1.21
N GLY A 362 5.23 -0.58 -0.35
CA GLY A 362 4.36 -1.69 0.06
C GLY A 362 3.80 -1.49 1.46
N ARG A 363 2.90 -2.38 1.87
CA ARG A 363 2.35 -2.43 3.22
C ARG A 363 2.98 -3.58 3.99
N TYR A 364 3.38 -3.31 5.23
CA TYR A 364 4.11 -4.24 6.07
C TYR A 364 3.44 -4.33 7.43
N GLY A 365 3.11 -5.52 7.90
CA GLY A 365 2.61 -5.73 9.27
C GLY A 365 3.37 -6.83 9.99
N SER A 366 3.40 -6.75 11.32
CA SER A 366 3.99 -7.79 12.16
C SER A 366 2.97 -8.90 12.45
N GLU A 367 3.46 -10.06 12.92
CA GLU A 367 2.59 -11.14 13.39
C GLU A 367 2.83 -11.36 14.88
N LEU A 368 1.81 -11.08 15.68
CA LEU A 368 1.86 -11.22 17.13
C LEU A 368 1.22 -12.51 17.59
N ARG A 369 1.86 -13.11 18.59
CA ARG A 369 1.31 -14.24 19.33
C ARG A 369 1.49 -14.02 20.82
N VAL A 370 0.38 -13.99 21.56
CA VAL A 370 0.38 -13.84 23.02
C VAL A 370 -0.18 -15.09 23.66
N THR A 371 0.59 -15.70 24.56
CA THR A 371 0.17 -16.87 25.34
C THR A 371 -0.26 -16.42 26.73
N VAL A 372 -1.52 -16.72 27.05
CA VAL A 372 -2.17 -16.42 28.32
C VAL A 372 -2.53 -17.74 28.99
N ASP A 373 -2.19 -17.89 30.26
CA ASP A 373 -2.28 -19.17 30.98
C ASP A 373 -3.73 -19.66 31.12
N GLU A 374 -4.68 -18.74 31.23
CA GLU A 374 -6.12 -19.02 31.38
C GLU A 374 -6.83 -19.33 30.05
N LEU A 375 -6.15 -19.17 28.90
CA LEU A 375 -6.73 -19.44 27.59
C LEU A 375 -6.23 -20.78 27.03
N ALA A 376 -7.13 -21.56 26.44
CA ALA A 376 -6.80 -22.85 25.82
C ALA A 376 -5.93 -22.70 24.56
N SER A 377 -5.85 -21.50 23.98
CA SER A 377 -5.08 -21.19 22.78
C SER A 377 -4.51 -19.79 22.86
N ALA A 378 -3.36 -19.58 22.21
CA ALA A 378 -2.74 -18.27 22.13
C ALA A 378 -3.57 -17.31 21.27
N ILE A 379 -3.55 -16.03 21.61
CA ILE A 379 -4.12 -14.96 20.81
C ILE A 379 -3.17 -14.68 19.66
N LEU A 380 -3.71 -14.59 18.45
CA LEU A 380 -2.97 -14.30 17.23
C LEU A 380 -3.49 -13.00 16.63
N VAL A 381 -2.59 -12.07 16.32
CA VAL A 381 -2.90 -10.84 15.60
C VAL A 381 -2.02 -10.81 14.36
N GLN A 382 -2.65 -10.79 13.18
CA GLN A 382 -1.96 -10.63 11.90
C GLN A 382 -1.99 -9.17 11.46
N GLU A 383 -1.05 -8.79 10.58
CA GLU A 383 -0.89 -7.42 10.11
C GLU A 383 -0.91 -6.40 11.26
N ALA A 384 -0.33 -6.80 12.40
CA ALA A 384 -0.27 -5.97 13.59
C ALA A 384 0.63 -4.77 13.31
N ALA A 385 0.18 -3.58 13.74
CA ALA A 385 0.91 -2.33 13.55
C ALA A 385 1.37 -2.12 12.09
N PRO A 386 0.43 -1.94 11.13
CA PRO A 386 0.76 -1.83 9.72
C PRO A 386 1.57 -0.56 9.42
N VAL A 387 2.56 -0.69 8.55
CA VAL A 387 3.40 0.38 8.01
C VAL A 387 3.18 0.49 6.51
N ASP A 388 2.79 1.67 6.05
CA ASP A 388 2.64 1.98 4.63
C ASP A 388 3.90 2.67 4.08
N VAL A 389 4.66 1.96 3.26
CA VAL A 389 5.83 2.51 2.58
C VAL A 389 5.41 3.04 1.22
N LEU A 390 5.48 4.35 1.08
CA LEU A 390 5.09 5.05 -0.12
C LEU A 390 6.15 4.89 -1.21
N GLY A 391 5.70 4.61 -2.42
CA GLY A 391 6.53 4.62 -3.62
C GLY A 391 6.63 6.00 -4.28
N PRO A 392 7.51 6.14 -5.27
CA PRO A 392 7.65 7.39 -5.99
C PRO A 392 6.42 7.64 -6.87
N ILE A 393 6.16 8.91 -7.15
CA ILE A 393 5.16 9.37 -8.10
C ILE A 393 5.86 9.54 -9.45
N LEU A 394 5.41 8.76 -10.44
CA LEU A 394 5.79 8.94 -11.83
C LEU A 394 4.89 9.99 -12.46
N ILE A 395 5.50 11.00 -13.06
CA ILE A 395 4.82 12.05 -13.81
C ILE A 395 5.31 11.98 -15.24
N GLU A 396 4.40 11.74 -16.18
CA GLU A 396 4.71 11.73 -17.61
C GLU A 396 3.88 12.80 -18.32
N ALA A 397 4.50 13.55 -19.21
CA ALA A 397 3.84 14.58 -19.97
C ALA A 397 4.26 14.51 -21.44
N THR A 398 3.28 14.43 -22.34
CA THR A 398 3.53 14.32 -23.78
C THR A 398 2.62 15.22 -24.61
N ASP A 399 3.20 15.89 -25.62
CA ASP A 399 2.45 16.60 -26.66
C ASP A 399 2.29 15.77 -27.95
N GLY A 400 2.66 14.47 -27.87
CA GLY A 400 2.69 13.53 -28.99
C GLY A 400 3.95 13.62 -29.86
N SER A 401 4.80 14.64 -29.68
CA SER A 401 6.09 14.80 -30.39
C SER A 401 7.31 14.66 -29.47
N ALA A 402 7.16 14.98 -28.18
CA ALA A 402 8.14 14.73 -27.13
C ALA A 402 7.44 14.25 -25.85
N THR A 403 8.17 13.54 -25.00
CA THR A 403 7.70 13.07 -23.70
C THR A 403 8.72 13.43 -22.63
N ALA A 404 8.26 14.06 -21.55
CA ALA A 404 9.05 14.30 -20.36
C ALA A 404 8.53 13.41 -19.23
N SER A 405 9.43 12.73 -18.54
CA SER A 405 9.11 11.83 -17.43
C SER A 405 9.90 12.21 -16.18
N MET A 406 9.24 12.23 -15.02
CA MET A 406 9.82 12.59 -13.73
C MET A 406 9.44 11.57 -12.67
N LEU A 407 10.41 11.18 -11.84
CA LEU A 407 10.19 10.33 -10.70
C LEU A 407 10.37 11.15 -9.41
N VAL A 408 9.26 11.37 -8.70
CA VAL A 408 9.15 12.34 -7.62
C VAL A 408 8.85 11.62 -6.31
N TRP A 409 9.62 11.93 -5.28
CA TRP A 409 9.33 11.52 -3.91
C TRP A 409 8.76 12.70 -3.14
N THR A 410 7.76 12.45 -2.30
CA THR A 410 7.14 13.48 -1.46
C THR A 410 7.15 13.04 0.00
N ARG A 411 7.49 13.95 0.92
CA ARG A 411 7.41 13.75 2.36
C ARG A 411 7.20 15.08 3.09
N ASP A 412 6.20 15.18 3.95
CA ASP A 412 6.02 16.32 4.89
C ASP A 412 6.15 17.71 4.22
N GLY A 413 5.61 17.86 3.00
CA GLY A 413 5.69 19.10 2.21
C GLY A 413 7.01 19.35 1.46
N TYR A 414 7.96 18.43 1.55
CA TYR A 414 9.19 18.40 0.76
C TYR A 414 9.06 17.41 -0.42
N TYR A 415 9.79 17.69 -1.50
CA TYR A 415 9.88 16.77 -2.64
C TYR A 415 11.31 16.60 -3.13
N GLU A 416 11.61 15.43 -3.69
CA GLU A 416 12.87 15.13 -4.36
C GLU A 416 12.60 14.52 -5.74
N VAL A 417 13.18 15.09 -6.79
CA VAL A 417 13.14 14.52 -8.14
C VAL A 417 14.36 13.64 -8.31
N THR A 418 14.15 12.33 -8.39
CA THR A 418 15.24 11.33 -8.41
C THR A 418 15.60 10.86 -9.81
N ALA A 419 14.68 11.00 -10.76
CA ALA A 419 14.95 10.79 -12.17
C ALA A 419 14.18 11.82 -12.99
N TRP A 420 14.83 12.30 -14.06
CA TRP A 420 14.25 13.17 -15.06
C TRP A 420 14.74 12.70 -16.42
N ASP A 421 13.81 12.41 -17.32
CA ASP A 421 14.10 12.03 -18.69
C ASP A 421 13.26 12.85 -19.67
N LEU A 422 13.82 13.10 -20.84
CA LEU A 422 13.20 13.86 -21.91
C LEU A 422 13.50 13.18 -23.24
N GLU A 423 12.52 12.43 -23.74
CA GLU A 423 12.59 11.78 -25.03
C GLU A 423 11.96 12.67 -26.11
N GLY A 424 12.66 12.86 -27.23
CA GLY A 424 12.18 13.62 -28.38
C GLY A 424 12.75 13.08 -29.69
N LEU A 425 12.09 13.41 -30.81
CA LEU A 425 12.50 13.05 -32.17
C LEU A 425 13.86 13.63 -32.59
#